data_AF-A0A3D3UU27-F1
#
_entry.id   AF-A0A3D3UU27-F1
#
_cell.length_a   1.000
_cell.length_b   1.000
_cell.length_c   1.000
_cell.angle_alpha   90.00
_cell.angle_beta   90.00
_cell.angle_gamma   90.00
#
_symmetry.space_group_name_H-M   'P 1'
#
loop_
_entity.id
_entity.type
_entity.pdbx_description
1 polymer ?
#
loop_
_entity_poly.entity_id
_entity_poly.type
_entity_poly.pdbx_seq_one_letter_code
_entity_poly.pdbx_strand_id
1 'polypeptide(L)' 'MPDELTEKVIGAAIEVHRELGPGLLESIYEEALCYEFELQGIKYQRQVPSD' A
#
# COMPACT_ATOMS: atom_id res chain seq x y z
N MET A 1 -18.58 11.83 4.78
CA MET A 1 -17.33 12.22 4.09
C MET A 1 -16.42 11.01 4.18
N PRO A 2 -15.77 10.58 3.09
CA PRO A 2 -14.77 9.52 3.18
C PRO A 2 -13.66 9.98 4.13
N ASP A 3 -13.08 9.04 4.85
CA ASP A 3 -11.95 9.28 5.73
C ASP A 3 -10.68 9.54 4.88
N GLU A 4 -9.96 10.63 5.16
CA GLU A 4 -8.81 11.08 4.35
C GLU A 4 -7.70 10.01 4.30
N LEU A 5 -7.50 9.30 5.42
CA LEU A 5 -6.54 8.20 5.48
C LEU A 5 -6.96 7.05 4.56
N THR A 6 -8.25 6.70 4.55
CA THR A 6 -8.80 5.69 3.65
C THR A 6 -8.55 6.04 2.18
N GLU A 7 -8.77 7.30 1.77
CA GLU A 7 -8.51 7.74 0.40
C GLU A 7 -7.03 7.62 0.01
N LYS A 8 -6.12 8.00 0.92
CA LYS A 8 -4.67 7.88 0.73
C LYS A 8 -4.21 6.43 0.59
N VAL A 9 -4.68 5.54 1.47
CA VAL A 9 -4.34 4.11 1.43
C VAL A 9 -4.81 3.47 0.12
N ILE A 10 -6.04 3.76 -0.31
CA ILE A 10 -6.57 3.25 -1.58
C ILE A 10 -5.77 3.83 -2.76
N GLY A 11 -5.46 5.12 -2.74
CA GLY A 11 -4.66 5.78 -3.77
C GLY A 11 -3.28 5.14 -3.93
N ALA A 12 -2.57 4.90 -2.82
CA ALA A 12 -1.27 4.22 -2.81
C ALA A 12 -1.34 2.81 -3.42
N ALA A 13 -2.33 2.01 -3.05
CA ALA A 13 -2.51 0.67 -3.60
C ALA A 13 -2.82 0.69 -5.11
N ILE A 14 -3.59 1.67 -5.57
CA ILE A 14 -3.86 1.87 -7.00
C ILE A 14 -2.58 2.25 -7.74
N GLU A 15 -1.76 3.14 -7.19
CA GLU A 15 -0.51 3.58 -7.81
C GLU A 15 0.48 2.41 -7.96
N VAL A 16 0.68 1.64 -6.89
CA VAL A 16 1.49 0.42 -6.93
C VAL A 16 1.00 -0.56 -7.99
N HIS A 17 -0.32 -0.78 -8.08
CA HIS A 17 -0.86 -1.69 -9.09
C HIS A 17 -0.69 -1.16 -10.53
N ARG A 18 -0.78 0.15 -10.75
CA ARG A 18 -0.56 0.77 -12.06
C ARG A 18 0.88 0.61 -12.53
N GLU A 19 1.84 0.79 -11.63
CA GLU A 19 3.27 0.69 -11.95
C GLU A 19 3.72 -0.76 -12.13
N LEU A 20 3.29 -1.67 -11.25
CA LEU A 20 3.77 -3.06 -11.27
C LEU A 20 3.00 -3.97 -12.23
N GLY A 21 1.69 -3.75 -12.39
CA GLY A 21 0.81 -4.66 -13.10
C GLY A 21 0.61 -6.02 -12.39
N PRO A 22 -0.32 -6.86 -12.87
CA PRO A 22 -0.70 -8.10 -12.21
C PRO A 22 0.34 -9.23 -12.38
N GLY A 23 0.28 -10.24 -11.49
CA GLY A 23 1.02 -11.50 -11.65
C GLY A 23 2.33 -11.62 -10.86
N LEU A 24 2.67 -10.63 -10.04
CA LEU A 24 3.82 -10.65 -9.15
C LEU A 24 3.50 -11.31 -7.80
N LEU A 25 4.55 -11.69 -7.08
CA LEU A 25 4.45 -12.22 -5.72
C LEU A 25 3.94 -11.16 -4.76
N GLU A 26 3.24 -11.60 -3.71
CA GLU A 26 2.77 -10.73 -2.62
C GLU A 26 3.90 -9.90 -2.02
N SER A 27 5.08 -10.50 -1.79
CA SER A 27 6.22 -9.80 -1.19
C SER A 27 6.68 -8.59 -2.01
N ILE A 28 6.55 -8.64 -3.35
CA ILE A 28 6.89 -7.52 -4.22
C ILE A 28 5.85 -6.40 -4.07
N TYR A 29 4.57 -6.77 -4.04
CA TYR A 29 3.48 -5.82 -3.80
C TYR A 29 3.58 -5.18 -2.42
N GLU A 30 3.91 -5.96 -1.38
CA GLU A 30 4.12 -5.46 -0.03
C GLU A 30 5.26 -4.45 0.02
N GLU A 31 6.42 -4.76 -0.54
CA GLU A 31 7.56 -3.83 -0.54
C GLU A 31 7.27 -2.54 -1.31
N ALA A 32 6.62 -2.64 -2.47
CA ALA A 32 6.23 -1.47 -3.24
C ALA A 32 5.19 -0.61 -2.49
N LEU A 33 4.22 -1.22 -1.82
CA LEU A 33 3.24 -0.51 -1.02
C LEU A 33 3.85 0.15 0.22
N CYS A 34 4.80 -0.52 0.88
CA CYS A 34 5.58 0.07 1.97
C CYS A 34 6.34 1.32 1.50
N TYR A 35 7.00 1.23 0.34
CA TYR A 35 7.69 2.37 -0.26
C TYR A 35 6.74 3.52 -0.59
N GLU A 36 5.58 3.23 -1.19
CA GLU A 36 4.58 4.26 -1.48
C GLU A 36 4.02 4.92 -0.21
N PHE A 37 3.80 4.13 0.85
CA PHE A 37 3.41 4.67 2.15
C PHE A 37 4.48 5.59 2.75
N GLU A 38 5.77 5.28 2.60
CA GLU A 38 6.86 6.16 3.03
C GLU A 38 6.86 7.48 2.26
N LEU A 39 6.67 7.44 0.93
CA LEU A 39 6.57 8.65 0.11
C LEU A 39 5.40 9.54 0.51
N GLN A 40 4.27 8.94 0.87
CA GLN A 40 3.06 9.65 1.30
C GLN A 40 3.03 9.98 2.80
N GLY A 41 4.04 9.56 3.58
CA GLY A 41 4.11 9.77 5.03
C GLY A 41 3.04 9.01 5.84
N ILE A 42 2.52 7.89 5.28
CA ILE A 42 1.54 7.03 5.94
C ILE A 42 2.27 6.08 6.88
N LYS A 43 1.82 6.02 8.14
CA LYS A 43 2.37 5.09 9.13
C LYS A 43 1.79 3.70 8.91
N TYR A 44 2.66 2.69 8.88
CA TYR A 44 2.27 1.30 8.67
C TYR A 44 3.06 0.33 9.56
N GLN A 45 2.57 -0.91 9.65
CA GLN A 45 3.27 -2.06 10.19
C GLN A 45 3.12 -3.21 9.19
N ARG A 46 4.12 -4.08 9.11
CA ARG A 46 4.15 -5.21 8.15
C ARG A 46 3.81 -6.51 8.86
N GLN A 47 3.04 -7.37 8.18
CA GLN A 47 2.77 -8.75 8.62
C GLN A 47 2.35 -8.87 10.09
N VAL A 48 1.44 -7.98 10.53
CA VAL A 48 0.92 -8.01 11.90
C VAL A 48 0.02 -9.24 12.04
N PRO A 49 0.22 -10.11 13.06
CA PRO A 49 -0.68 -11.22 13.32
C PRO A 49 -2.10 -10.73 13.52
N SER A 50 -3.06 -11.34 12.84
CA SER A 50 -4.48 -11.19 13.13
C SER A 50 -4.87 -12.21 14.21
N ASP A 51 -5.38 -11.72 15.34
CA ASP A 51 -5.92 -12.53 16.44
C ASP A 51 -7.16 -13.34 16.02
#